data_AF-A0A975EI05-F1
#
_entry.id   AF-A0A975EI05-F1
#
_cell.length_a   1.000
_cell.length_b   1.000
_cell.length_c   1.000
_cell.angle_alpha   90.00
_cell.angle_beta   90.00
_cell.angle_gamma   90.00
#
_symmetry.space_group_name_H-M   'P 1'
#
loop_
_entity.id
_entity.type
_entity.pdbx_description
1 polymer ?
#
loop_
_entity_poly.entity_id
_entity_poly.type
_entity_poly.pdbx_seq_one_letter_code
_entity_poly.pdbx_strand_id
1 'polypeptide(L)'
;MLQILREEDYFGLQDLLIDTPDAGDVIPGSKGLRKIRVASGGKGKRGGSRVIYYWYVDPEKIQFCRIYEKSNQADLSKAEIQKIQNELDP
;
A
#
# COMPACT_ATOMS: atom_id res chain seq x y z
N MET A 1 -9.80 -1.85 -4.65
CA MET A 1 -9.06 -2.49 -3.54
C MET A 1 -9.51 -3.92 -3.31
N LEU A 2 -10.81 -4.16 -3.06
CA LEU A 2 -11.39 -5.50 -2.89
C LEU A 2 -11.38 -6.40 -4.14
N GLN A 3 -11.08 -5.83 -5.31
CA GLN A 3 -10.84 -6.61 -6.53
C GLN A 3 -9.48 -7.34 -6.51
N ILE A 4 -8.56 -6.95 -5.61
CA ILE A 4 -7.19 -7.49 -5.53
C ILE A 4 -6.89 -8.08 -4.13
N LEU A 5 -7.44 -7.49 -3.05
CA LEU A 5 -7.40 -8.09 -1.72
C LEU A 5 -8.74 -8.72 -1.40
N ARG A 6 -8.69 -9.88 -0.73
CA ARG A 6 -9.87 -10.37 -0.02
C ARG A 6 -10.17 -9.44 1.14
N GLU A 7 -11.42 -9.41 1.54
CA GLU A 7 -11.90 -8.56 2.61
C GLU A 7 -11.16 -8.82 3.94
N GLU A 8 -10.91 -10.08 4.29
CA GLU A 8 -10.11 -10.46 5.47
C GLU A 8 -8.68 -9.90 5.43
N ASP A 9 -8.02 -9.99 4.26
CA ASP A 9 -6.65 -9.47 4.10
C ASP A 9 -6.63 -7.93 4.12
N TYR A 10 -7.73 -7.30 3.68
CA TYR A 10 -7.89 -5.85 3.73
C TYR A 10 -8.11 -5.34 5.16
N PHE A 11 -8.99 -5.99 5.93
CA PHE A 11 -9.18 -5.64 7.34
C PHE A 11 -7.92 -5.87 8.16
N GLY A 12 -7.25 -7.01 7.99
CA GLY A 12 -5.98 -7.26 8.68
C GLY A 12 -4.88 -6.25 8.33
N LEU A 13 -4.88 -5.72 7.09
CA LEU A 13 -4.00 -4.61 6.71
C LEU A 13 -4.37 -3.30 7.42
N GLN A 14 -5.66 -3.00 7.54
CA GLN A 14 -6.12 -1.80 8.23
C GLN A 14 -5.74 -1.85 9.71
N ASP A 15 -6.03 -2.96 10.40
CA ASP A 15 -5.69 -3.16 11.81
C ASP A 15 -4.18 -2.97 12.04
N LEU A 16 -3.35 -3.61 11.19
CA LEU A 16 -1.90 -3.45 11.26
C LEU A 16 -1.45 -2.00 11.11
N LEU A 17 -2.05 -1.23 10.19
CA LEU A 17 -1.62 0.15 9.92
C LEU A 17 -2.20 1.18 10.88
N ILE A 18 -3.28 0.84 11.60
CA ILE A 18 -3.78 1.63 12.73
C ILE A 18 -2.76 1.55 13.88
N ASP A 19 -2.28 0.34 14.20
CA ASP A 19 -1.35 0.13 15.31
C ASP A 19 0.10 0.47 14.96
N THR A 20 0.50 0.22 13.71
CA THR A 20 1.89 0.39 13.24
C THR A 20 1.90 1.05 11.86
N PRO A 21 1.61 2.37 11.79
CA PRO A 21 1.48 3.08 10.52
C PRO A 21 2.79 3.16 9.72
N ASP A 22 3.94 2.92 10.34
CA ASP A 22 5.25 2.89 9.70
C ASP A 22 5.72 1.50 9.23
N ALA A 23 4.87 0.46 9.34
CA ALA A 23 5.19 -0.93 8.98
C ALA A 23 5.60 -1.13 7.50
N GLY A 24 5.26 -0.21 6.61
CA GLY A 24 5.67 -0.22 5.20
C GLY A 24 7.05 0.39 4.95
N ASP A 25 7.78 -0.23 4.02
CA ASP A 25 9.08 0.25 3.53
C ASP A 25 8.90 1.61 2.83
N VAL A 26 9.68 2.64 3.22
CA VAL A 26 9.66 3.94 2.53
C VAL A 26 10.20 3.77 1.10
N ILE A 27 9.49 4.33 0.12
CA ILE A 27 9.90 4.32 -1.28
C ILE A 27 10.89 5.47 -1.50
N PRO A 28 12.14 5.21 -1.92
CA PRO A 28 13.13 6.27 -2.11
C PRO A 28 12.68 7.33 -3.13
N GLY A 29 12.94 8.60 -2.82
CA GLY A 29 12.56 9.73 -3.70
C GLY A 29 11.06 10.04 -3.73
N SER A 30 10.22 9.36 -2.94
CA SER A 30 8.76 9.52 -2.92
C SER A 30 8.22 10.48 -1.87
N LYS A 31 9.10 11.18 -1.13
CA LYS A 31 8.72 12.09 -0.04
C LYS A 31 7.77 11.47 1.00
N GLY A 32 7.91 10.16 1.26
CA GLY A 32 7.20 9.48 2.35
C GLY A 32 6.14 8.46 1.93
N LEU A 33 5.95 8.17 0.64
CA LEU A 33 5.14 6.99 0.25
C LEU A 33 5.77 5.72 0.80
N ARG A 34 4.93 4.81 1.29
CA ARG A 34 5.33 3.53 1.88
C ARG A 34 4.76 2.38 1.09
N LYS A 35 5.48 1.26 1.09
CA LYS A 35 5.12 0.02 0.40
C LYS A 35 5.05 -1.11 1.41
N ILE A 36 3.89 -1.76 1.50
CA ILE A 36 3.69 -2.92 2.37
C ILE A 36 3.27 -4.15 1.55
N ARG A 37 3.79 -5.32 1.95
CA ARG A 37 3.49 -6.61 1.32
C ARG A 37 2.33 -7.24 2.08
N VAL A 38 1.26 -7.59 1.38
CA VAL A 38 0.09 -8.26 1.94
C VAL A 38 0.06 -9.69 1.42
N ALA A 39 0.21 -10.67 2.31
CA ALA A 39 0.10 -12.07 1.93
C ALA A 39 -1.38 -12.44 1.77
N SER A 40 -1.75 -13.06 0.65
CA SER A 40 -3.07 -13.64 0.44
C SER A 40 -3.13 -15.04 1.06
N GLY A 41 -3.85 -15.19 2.17
CA GLY A 41 -3.96 -16.45 2.93
C GLY A 41 -5.00 -17.44 2.37
N GLY A 42 -4.64 -18.28 1.41
CA GLY A 42 -5.52 -19.36 0.93
C GLY A 42 -4.83 -20.44 0.10
N LYS A 43 -5.21 -21.71 0.32
CA LYS A 43 -4.73 -22.87 -0.47
C LYS A 43 -5.29 -22.80 -1.90
N GLY A 44 -4.44 -22.40 -2.85
CA GLY A 44 -4.67 -22.60 -4.29
C GLY A 44 -4.73 -21.33 -5.15
N LYS A 45 -3.61 -20.58 -5.23
CA LYS A 45 -3.32 -19.40 -6.10
C LYS A 45 -4.27 -18.19 -5.85
N ARG A 46 -3.83 -16.94 -5.70
CA ARG A 46 -2.74 -16.19 -6.37
C ARG A 46 -2.10 -15.17 -5.40
N GLY A 47 -0.82 -14.92 -5.66
CA GLY A 47 0.17 -14.48 -4.68
C GLY A 47 0.04 -13.06 -4.12
N GLY A 48 0.78 -12.82 -3.04
CA GLY A 48 0.70 -11.60 -2.24
C GLY A 48 0.73 -10.30 -3.04
N SER A 49 -0.04 -9.34 -2.57
CA SER A 49 -0.19 -8.01 -3.18
C SER A 49 0.77 -7.01 -2.54
N ARG A 50 0.99 -5.90 -3.23
CA ARG A 50 1.69 -4.75 -2.66
C ARG A 50 0.73 -3.58 -2.60
N VAL A 51 0.68 -2.94 -1.45
CA VAL A 51 -0.11 -1.73 -1.22
C VAL A 51 0.85 -0.57 -1.02
N ILE A 52 0.57 0.51 -1.74
CA ILE A 52 1.25 1.80 -1.60
C ILE A 52 0.33 2.71 -0.82
N TYR A 53 0.85 3.31 0.25
CA TYR A 53 0.08 4.19 1.11
C TYR A 53 0.92 5.38 1.57
N TYR A 54 0.24 6.41 2.06
CA TYR A 54 0.85 7.54 2.76
C TYR A 54 0.31 7.60 4.19
N TRP A 55 1.19 7.91 5.14
CA TRP A 55 0.83 8.16 6.53
C TRP A 55 1.01 9.64 6.83
N TYR A 56 -0.11 10.33 7.07
CA TYR A 56 -0.13 11.68 7.62
C TYR A 56 0.00 11.57 9.13
N VAL A 57 1.08 12.13 9.70
CA VAL A 57 1.32 12.11 11.15
C VAL A 57 0.30 12.98 11.88
N ASP A 58 -0.11 14.09 11.28
CA ASP A 58 -1.19 14.96 11.75
C ASP A 58 -2.04 15.27 10.50
N PRO A 59 -3.31 14.82 10.40
CA PRO A 59 -4.20 14.33 11.48
C PRO A 59 -4.25 12.78 11.64
N GLU A 60 -3.12 12.09 11.81
CA GLU A 60 -3.05 10.61 11.99
C GLU A 60 -3.91 9.80 10.99
N LYS A 61 -3.66 10.01 9.70
CA LYS A 61 -4.46 9.43 8.61
C LYS A 61 -3.62 8.52 7.72
N ILE A 62 -4.17 7.36 7.37
CA ILE A 62 -3.63 6.50 6.32
C ILE A 62 -4.43 6.70 5.04
N GLN A 63 -3.76 7.10 3.96
CA GLN A 63 -4.35 7.14 2.63
C GLN A 63 -3.75 6.02 1.78
N PHE A 64 -4.58 5.06 1.37
CA PHE A 64 -4.19 4.04 0.42
C PHE A 64 -4.17 4.61 -1.01
N CYS A 65 -3.03 4.54 -1.67
CA CYS A 65 -2.81 5.16 -2.98
C CYS A 65 -2.98 4.16 -4.13
N ARG A 66 -2.33 3.01 -4.06
CA ARG A 66 -2.31 1.99 -5.13
C ARG A 66 -2.22 0.58 -4.59
N ILE A 67 -2.69 -0.37 -5.37
CA ILE A 67 -2.51 -1.79 -5.11
C ILE A 67 -2.22 -2.55 -6.40
N TYR A 68 -1.31 -3.51 -6.36
CA TYR A 68 -0.98 -4.37 -7.49
C TYR A 68 -0.53 -5.77 -7.04
N GLU A 69 -0.81 -6.78 -7.87
CA GLU A 69 -0.41 -8.16 -7.64
C GLU A 69 1.09 -8.38 -7.90
N LYS A 70 1.67 -9.41 -7.27
CA LYS A 70 3.10 -9.77 -7.39
C LYS A 70 3.61 -9.87 -8.83
N SER A 71 2.76 -10.25 -9.79
CA SER A 71 3.16 -10.56 -11.17
C SER A 71 3.24 -9.36 -12.11
N ASN A 72 2.76 -8.17 -11.72
CA ASN A 72 2.41 -7.14 -12.73
C ASN A 72 3.21 -5.83 -12.69
N GLN A 73 4.18 -5.63 -11.80
CA GLN A 73 4.91 -4.35 -11.82
C GLN A 73 6.36 -4.42 -11.35
N ALA A 74 7.23 -3.78 -12.15
CA ALA A 74 8.53 -3.26 -11.73
C ALA A 74 8.33 -2.17 -10.64
N ASP A 75 9.41 -1.73 -10.00
CA ASP A 75 9.35 -0.60 -9.07
C ASP A 75 8.66 0.63 -9.72
N LEU A 76 7.92 1.40 -8.92
CA LEU A 76 7.21 2.59 -9.41
C LEU A 76 8.18 3.53 -10.12
N SER A 77 7.83 3.96 -11.34
CA SER A 77 8.58 4.99 -12.05
C SER A 77 8.47 6.33 -11.32
N LYS A 78 9.44 7.23 -11.57
CA LYS A 78 9.40 8.60 -11.03
C LYS A 78 8.10 9.33 -11.41
N ALA A 79 7.59 9.10 -12.62
CA ALA A 79 6.35 9.71 -13.09
C ALA A 79 5.12 9.19 -12.32
N GLU A 80 5.07 7.89 -12.01
CA GLU A 80 4.00 7.31 -11.19
C GLU A 80 4.05 7.82 -9.75
N ILE A 81 5.25 7.91 -9.16
CA ILE A 81 5.45 8.49 -7.83
C ILE A 81 4.92 9.93 -7.80
N GLN A 82 5.30 10.75 -8.78
CA GLN A 82 4.85 12.15 -8.85
C GLN A 82 3.33 12.23 -9.04
N LYS A 83 2.74 11.35 -9.84
CA LYS A 83 1.30 11.28 -10.03
C LYS A 83 0.59 10.96 -8.70
N ILE A 84 1.05 9.95 -7.97
CA ILE A 84 0.49 9.58 -6.67
C ILE A 84 0.60 10.77 -5.70
N GLN A 85 1.75 11.44 -5.66
CA GLN A 85 1.96 12.61 -4.79
C GLN A 85 0.97 13.75 -5.07
N ASN A 86 0.63 13.99 -6.33
CA ASN A 86 -0.32 15.02 -6.70
C ASN A 86 -1.78 14.67 -6.34
N GLU A 87 -2.06 13.40 -6.07
CA GLU A 87 -3.37 12.88 -5.63
C GLU A 87 -3.46 12.76 -4.09
N LEU A 88 -2.39 13.10 -3.36
CA LEU A 88 -2.40 13.13 -1.90
C LEU A 88 -3.31 14.23 -1.41
N ASP A 89 -4.14 13.87 -0.43
CA ASP A 89 -5.14 14.74 0.19
C ASP A 89 -4.88 14.73 1.70
N PRO A 90 -4.04 15.66 2.21
CA PRO A 90 -3.70 15.74 3.63
C PRO A 90 -4.92 15.99 4.52
#